data_AF-A0A1Z8W612-F1
#
_entry.id   AF-A0A1Z8W612-F1
#
_cell.length_a   1.000
_cell.length_b   1.000
_cell.length_c   1.000
_cell.angle_alpha   90.00
_cell.angle_beta   90.00
_cell.angle_gamma   90.00
#
_symmetry.space_group_name_H-M   'P 1'
#
loop_
_entity.id
_entity.type
_entity.pdbx_description
1 polymer ?
#
loop_
_entity_poly.entity_id
_entity_poly.type
_entity_poly.pdbx_seq_one_letter_code
_entity_poly.pdbx_strand_id
1 'polypeptide(L)'
;MNDNLDSIKTISIRGKQYVTVAERLRQLHLTVTNDNPGPSIDTKIVYAEGGIYIVKATVIPDVTQPDCFFTGHAKEDESKGQINGTSALENCETSAIGRALGNAG
;
A
#
# COMPACT_ATOMS: atom_id res chain seq x y z
N MET A 1 -3.15 -12.06 -26.05
CA MET A 1 -1.83 -12.14 -25.40
C MET A 1 -2.04 -12.97 -24.16
N ASN A 2 -1.48 -14.17 -24.11
CA ASN A 2 -1.52 -14.99 -22.91
C ASN A 2 -0.46 -14.43 -21.96
N ASP A 3 -0.83 -13.40 -21.21
CA ASP A 3 -0.04 -12.98 -20.07
C ASP A 3 -0.17 -14.08 -19.03
N ASN A 4 0.87 -14.91 -18.98
CA ASN A 4 1.12 -15.90 -17.95
C ASN A 4 0.85 -15.23 -16.59
N LEU A 5 -0.08 -15.76 -15.78
CA LEU A 5 -0.29 -15.31 -14.40
C LEU A 5 1.02 -15.56 -13.65
N ASP A 6 1.90 -14.55 -13.67
CA ASP A 6 3.19 -14.57 -12.98
C ASP A 6 2.90 -14.78 -11.49
N SER A 7 3.47 -15.85 -10.92
CA SER A 7 3.21 -16.25 -9.54
C SER A 7 3.44 -15.10 -8.56
N ILE A 8 2.62 -15.04 -7.50
CA ILE A 8 2.71 -13.99 -6.48
C ILE A 8 4.14 -13.96 -5.91
N LYS A 9 4.82 -12.82 -6.07
CA LYS A 9 6.20 -12.67 -5.59
C LYS A 9 6.20 -12.48 -4.07
N THR A 10 6.86 -13.40 -3.36
CA THR A 10 7.02 -13.34 -1.91
C THR A 10 8.48 -13.21 -1.50
N ILE A 11 8.73 -12.53 -0.40
CA ILE A 11 10.03 -12.50 0.28
C ILE A 11 9.96 -13.23 1.62
N SER A 12 11.03 -13.94 1.98
CA SER A 12 11.13 -14.58 3.29
C SER A 12 11.64 -13.58 4.32
N ILE A 13 10.82 -13.28 5.33
CA ILE A 13 11.21 -12.49 6.49
C ILE A 13 11.04 -13.36 7.72
N ARG A 14 12.15 -13.69 8.40
CA ARG A 14 12.15 -14.52 9.62
C ARG A 14 11.37 -15.83 9.46
N GLY A 15 11.48 -16.48 8.30
CA GLY A 15 10.85 -17.77 8.00
C GLY A 15 9.38 -17.71 7.59
N LYS A 16 8.77 -16.52 7.53
CA LYS A 16 7.42 -16.32 6.96
C LYS A 16 7.53 -15.70 5.57
N GLN A 17 6.64 -16.12 4.67
CA GLN A 17 6.54 -15.54 3.33
C GLN A 17 5.66 -14.30 3.38
N TYR A 18 6.19 -13.18 2.90
CA TYR A 18 5.50 -11.90 2.85
C TYR A 18 5.36 -11.42 1.41
N VAL A 19 4.16 -11.02 1.03
CA VAL A 19 3.91 -10.27 -0.20
C VAL A 19 4.22 -8.81 0.09
N THR A 20 5.12 -8.20 -0.69
CA THR A 20 5.51 -6.79 -0.51
C THR A 20 4.38 -5.85 -0.92
N VAL A 21 4.38 -4.61 -0.41
CA VAL A 21 3.40 -3.59 -0.85
C VAL A 21 3.51 -3.34 -2.36
N ALA A 22 4.73 -3.33 -2.90
CA ALA A 22 4.97 -3.20 -4.34
C ALA A 22 4.30 -4.33 -5.14
N GLU A 23 4.38 -5.58 -4.68
CA GLU A 23 3.71 -6.71 -5.34
C GLU A 23 2.18 -6.61 -5.22
N ARG A 24 1.64 -6.18 -4.07
CA ARG A 24 0.20 -5.94 -3.92
C ARG A 24 -0.30 -4.82 -4.83
N LEU A 25 0.47 -3.75 -4.98
CA LEU A 25 0.17 -2.67 -5.93
C LEU A 25 0.19 -3.17 -7.37
N ARG A 26 1.17 -4.00 -7.73
CA ARG A 26 1.23 -4.65 -9.04
C ARG A 26 -0.04 -5.47 -9.29
N GLN A 27 -0.44 -6.30 -8.33
CA GLN A 27 -1.66 -7.11 -8.41
C GLN A 27 -2.92 -6.24 -8.58
N LEU A 28 -3.01 -5.14 -7.84
CA LEU A 28 -4.11 -4.19 -7.99
C LEU A 28 -4.16 -3.60 -9.40
N HIS A 29 -3.03 -3.24 -10.00
CA HIS A 29 -3.02 -2.71 -11.38
C HIS A 29 -3.32 -3.77 -12.44
N LEU A 30 -3.13 -5.06 -12.14
CA LEU A 30 -3.53 -6.15 -13.04
C LEU A 30 -5.05 -6.36 -13.11
N THR A 31 -5.84 -5.72 -12.23
CA THR A 31 -7.31 -5.79 -12.32
C THR A 31 -7.89 -4.85 -13.37
N VAL A 32 -7.06 -4.03 -14.02
CA VAL A 32 -7.47 -3.11 -15.09
C VAL A 32 -7.96 -3.93 -16.29
N THR A 33 -9.17 -3.63 -16.73
CA THR A 33 -9.79 -4.22 -17.93
C THR A 33 -10.54 -3.12 -18.69
N ASN A 34 -11.24 -3.47 -19.77
CA ASN A 34 -12.10 -2.49 -20.47
C ASN A 34 -13.28 -2.04 -19.58
N ASP A 35 -13.74 -2.89 -18.66
CA ASP A 35 -14.88 -2.62 -17.78
C ASP A 35 -14.44 -2.09 -16.39
N ASN A 36 -13.17 -2.26 -16.02
CA ASN A 36 -12.56 -1.68 -14.83
C ASN A 36 -11.41 -0.73 -15.26
N PRO A 37 -11.61 0.60 -15.24
CA PRO A 37 -10.60 1.57 -15.65
C PRO A 37 -9.35 1.56 -14.77
N GLY A 38 -9.43 0.93 -13.60
CA GLY A 38 -8.34 0.71 -12.68
C GLY A 38 -8.59 1.27 -11.29
N PRO A 39 -7.59 1.09 -10.42
CA PRO A 39 -7.65 1.56 -9.05
C PRO A 39 -7.37 3.06 -8.91
N SER A 40 -7.78 3.63 -7.79
CA SER A 40 -7.32 4.92 -7.29
C SER A 40 -6.75 4.76 -5.89
N ILE A 41 -5.65 5.47 -5.61
CA ILE A 41 -4.99 5.48 -4.29
C ILE A 41 -4.81 6.94 -3.91
N ASP A 42 -5.37 7.31 -2.77
CA ASP A 42 -5.23 8.64 -2.17
C ASP A 42 -4.55 8.52 -0.81
N THR A 43 -3.56 9.37 -0.56
CA THR A 43 -2.84 9.42 0.71
C THR A 43 -2.93 10.80 1.32
N LYS A 44 -3.10 10.84 2.64
CA LYS A 44 -3.21 12.07 3.40
C LYS A 44 -2.32 12.01 4.63
N ILE A 45 -1.44 12.99 4.77
CA ILE A 45 -0.75 13.26 6.03
C ILE A 45 -1.79 13.76 7.04
N VAL A 46 -2.01 12.99 8.09
CA VAL A 46 -2.90 13.31 9.21
C VAL A 46 -2.13 14.05 10.30
N TYR A 47 -0.84 13.77 10.44
CA TYR A 47 0.04 14.39 11.42
C TYR A 47 1.49 14.37 10.91
N ALA A 48 2.22 15.47 11.10
CA ALA A 48 3.65 15.59 10.78
C ALA A 48 4.29 16.65 11.69
N GLU A 49 4.80 16.21 12.84
CA GLU A 49 5.48 17.09 13.80
C GLU A 49 6.43 16.28 14.67
N GLY A 50 7.58 16.85 15.02
CA GLY A 50 8.56 16.24 15.93
C GLY A 50 9.13 14.91 15.45
N GLY A 51 9.29 14.72 14.13
CA GLY A 51 9.77 13.47 13.52
C GLY A 51 8.77 12.31 13.59
N ILE A 52 7.52 12.58 13.98
CA ILE A 52 6.41 11.62 13.96
C ILE A 52 5.51 11.93 12.77
N TYR A 53 5.21 10.90 11.99
CA TYR A 53 4.30 10.97 10.84
C TYR A 53 3.13 10.03 11.05
N ILE A 54 1.93 10.49 10.72
CA ILE A 54 0.73 9.66 10.60
C ILE A 54 0.15 9.89 9.22
N VAL A 55 0.04 8.83 8.43
CA VAL A 55 -0.53 8.85 7.09
C VAL A 55 -1.75 7.94 7.04
N LYS A 56 -2.81 8.42 6.39
CA LYS A 56 -3.98 7.63 5.99
C LYS A 56 -3.90 7.39 4.49
N ALA A 57 -4.06 6.14 4.07
CA ALA A 57 -4.32 5.78 2.67
C ALA A 57 -5.78 5.37 2.50
N THR A 58 -6.34 5.69 1.33
CA THR A 58 -7.62 5.23 0.83
C THR A 58 -7.37 4.57 -0.53
N VAL A 59 -7.83 3.34 -0.72
CA VAL A 59 -7.70 2.57 -1.95
C VAL A 59 -9.09 2.25 -2.47
N ILE A 60 -9.37 2.64 -3.71
CA ILE A 60 -10.55 2.27 -4.48
C ILE A 60 -10.06 1.28 -5.56
N PRO A 61 -10.41 -0.01 -5.52
CA PRO A 61 -9.92 -0.98 -6.50
C PRO A 61 -10.50 -0.82 -7.91
N ASP A 62 -11.68 -0.22 -8.00
CA ASP A 62 -12.40 0.03 -9.25
C ASP A 62 -13.07 1.40 -9.14
N VAL A 63 -12.57 2.38 -9.90
CA VAL A 63 -13.09 3.76 -9.87
C VAL A 63 -14.53 3.89 -10.35
N THR A 64 -15.10 2.87 -11.01
CA THR A 64 -16.54 2.86 -11.33
C THR A 64 -17.43 2.55 -10.12
N GLN A 65 -16.83 2.01 -9.05
CA GLN A 65 -17.47 1.68 -7.78
C GLN A 65 -16.78 2.42 -6.62
N PRO A 66 -16.84 3.75 -6.56
CA PRO A 66 -16.07 4.55 -5.61
C PRO A 66 -16.43 4.28 -4.13
N ASP A 67 -17.63 3.77 -3.85
CA ASP A 67 -18.06 3.38 -2.50
C ASP A 67 -17.41 2.08 -2.01
N CYS A 68 -16.83 1.28 -2.92
CA CYS A 68 -16.02 0.12 -2.58
C CYS A 68 -14.57 0.57 -2.34
N PHE A 69 -14.30 1.10 -1.15
CA PHE A 69 -12.99 1.58 -0.77
C PHE A 69 -12.50 1.00 0.55
N PHE A 70 -11.18 0.93 0.68
CA PHE A 70 -10.48 0.42 1.86
C PHE A 70 -9.52 1.47 2.38
N THR A 71 -9.35 1.54 3.70
CA THR A 71 -8.45 2.51 4.31
C THR A 71 -7.40 1.84 5.16
N GLY A 72 -6.26 2.52 5.31
CA GLY A 72 -5.16 2.08 6.17
C GLY A 72 -4.50 3.28 6.81
N HIS A 73 -4.20 3.20 8.11
CA HIS A 73 -3.42 4.22 8.82
C HIS A 73 -2.09 3.64 9.24
N ALA A 74 -1.03 4.41 9.06
CA ALA A 74 0.29 4.10 9.58
C ALA A 74 0.81 5.24 10.44
N LYS A 75 1.73 4.89 11.34
CA LYS A 75 2.51 5.83 12.13
C LYS A 75 3.97 5.41 12.03
N GLU A 76 4.84 6.35 11.68
CA GLU A 76 6.29 6.17 11.75
C GLU A 76 6.93 7.24 12.62
N ASP A 77 8.11 6.92 13.14
CA ASP A 77 8.90 7.74 14.05
C ASP A 77 10.36 7.70 13.56
N GLU A 78 10.91 8.86 13.16
CA GLU A 78 12.28 9.00 12.65
C GLU A 78 13.33 8.50 13.63
N SER A 79 13.04 8.57 14.94
CA SER A 79 13.96 8.08 15.98
C SER A 79 14.02 6.55 16.07
N LYS A 80 13.15 5.82 15.35
CA LYS A 80 13.00 4.37 15.48
C LYS A 80 13.62 3.62 14.30
N GLY A 81 14.81 3.05 14.56
CA GLY A 81 15.47 2.16 13.63
C GLY A 81 16.16 2.88 12.47
N GLN A 82 17.07 2.17 11.79
CA GLN A 82 17.91 2.79 10.76
C GLN A 82 17.14 3.23 9.51
N ILE A 83 16.04 2.54 9.17
CA ILE A 83 15.27 2.82 7.95
C ILE A 83 14.42 4.08 8.08
N ASN A 84 13.83 4.34 9.27
CA ASN A 84 13.04 5.56 9.48
C ASN A 84 13.91 6.80 9.67
N GLY A 85 15.18 6.65 10.06
CA GLY A 85 16.07 7.79 10.27
C GLY A 85 16.29 8.67 9.02
N THR A 86 16.06 8.16 7.82
CA THR A 86 16.19 8.92 6.56
C THR A 86 14.90 9.03 5.77
N SER A 87 13.88 8.23 6.08
CA SER A 87 12.74 8.00 5.18
C SER A 87 11.45 7.64 5.92
N ALA A 88 11.27 8.16 7.14
CA ALA A 88 10.10 7.83 7.96
C ALA A 88 8.77 8.22 7.28
N LEU A 89 8.71 9.35 6.56
CA LEU A 89 7.50 9.78 5.88
C LEU A 89 7.13 8.83 4.72
N GLU A 90 8.09 8.48 3.87
CA GLU A 90 7.90 7.57 2.73
C GLU A 90 7.55 6.15 3.20
N ASN A 91 8.20 5.70 4.29
CA ASN A 91 7.83 4.44 4.94
C ASN A 91 6.42 4.51 5.51
N CYS A 92 6.02 5.64 6.08
CA CYS A 92 4.68 5.82 6.65
C CYS A 92 3.62 5.74 5.55
N GLU A 93 3.85 6.41 4.42
CA GLU A 93 2.96 6.35 3.26
C GLU A 93 2.85 4.93 2.71
N THR A 94 3.97 4.25 2.49
CA THR A 94 4.00 2.87 2.00
C THR A 94 3.31 1.91 2.97
N SER A 95 3.53 2.08 4.28
CA SER A 95 2.87 1.31 5.33
C SER A 95 1.35 1.55 5.34
N ALA A 96 0.90 2.79 5.14
CA ALA A 96 -0.53 3.12 5.10
C ALA A 96 -1.21 2.46 3.88
N ILE A 97 -0.58 2.54 2.71
CA ILE A 97 -1.04 1.86 1.49
C ILE A 97 -1.09 0.34 1.72
N GLY A 98 -0.02 -0.24 2.27
CA GLY A 98 0.05 -1.68 2.54
C GLY A 98 -1.04 -2.19 3.48
N ARG A 99 -1.46 -1.36 4.45
CA ARG A 99 -2.58 -1.65 5.36
C ARG A 99 -3.93 -1.51 4.67
N ALA A 100 -4.12 -0.50 3.82
CA ALA A 100 -5.34 -0.36 3.03
C ALA A 100 -5.52 -1.55 2.09
N LEU A 101 -4.46 -1.97 1.39
CA LEU A 101 -4.46 -3.16 0.54
C LEU A 101 -4.69 -4.44 1.33
N GLY A 102 -4.11 -4.56 2.53
CA GLY A 102 -4.36 -5.71 3.41
C GLY A 102 -5.80 -5.78 3.95
N ASN A 103 -6.50 -4.64 4.03
CA ASN A 103 -7.92 -4.60 4.35
C ASN A 103 -8.82 -4.92 3.15
N ALA A 104 -8.29 -4.80 1.92
CA ALA A 104 -9.01 -5.11 0.69
C ALA A 104 -9.06 -6.62 0.37
N GLY A 105 -8.27 -7.45 1.06
CA GLY A 105 -8.21 -8.90 0.88
C GLY A 105 -6.79 -9.38 0.59
#